data_AF-A0A1V5WK68-F1
#
_entry.id   AF-A0A1V5WK68-F1
#
_cell.length_a   1.000
_cell.length_b   1.000
_cell.length_c   1.000
_cell.angle_alpha   90.00
_cell.angle_beta   90.00
_cell.angle_gamma   90.00
#
_symmetry.space_group_name_H-M   'P 1'
#
loop_
_entity.id
_entity.type
_entity.pdbx_description
1 polymer ?
#
loop_
_entity_poly.entity_id
_entity_poly.type
_entity_poly.pdbx_seq_one_letter_code
_entity_poly.pdbx_strand_id
1 'polypeptide(L)'
;MKLHELGMLAGMSFRNLGRHRVKTVITVIAVAVSVTLYIFMDGWLLGMTLESERNIVAYETGAAKIQTQAYFDKKDDLPMYESFGNWEPLARVLEDAGYDSAPRFEFTGTLHAANGSAPVLCTGVDVTRERRLLRYPDYLDSGRFPAAGAYEIALGMLTADKLGLAVPRRMDAEKFDRFIETIAPDPSDAARIRGLYEARDPANGKKRPFSGDGDTPRKPLVYLKADAEQSDIEYIWDRMGSAGLLDVRIFTTIDIKALPERIDASRFTEDILPRFSSGDRGLLETVYEADPVLGDYFLVETGTDTAEKALALLLASDYTGAVRHVNQLIPATVTGVVNSPNPKNNANTVYMPLDALQDSAGLQLGGAVTELIIRRNDANDASLPGEFESPEAIRSVFEESSVPLPDDLVVKGWQDYVKDYLSASASDRISTRVMIFMLFLLSFLGISNTMLMAILERTKEIGMLRALGMTDSQVLFVYALEASFIGMIGGFVGVVLGCLINIPMVTIGIDYSAMTEALSGDIGYRVAAFFRSAWNVPVIIGTFFAATLVSGVMAVLPARRALRMPVTESLRFE
;
A
#
# COMPACT_ATOMS: atom_id res chain seq x y z
N MET A 1 13.40 -0.45 -54.66
CA MET A 1 14.85 -0.47 -54.38
C MET A 1 15.31 -1.90 -54.46
N LYS A 2 16.33 -2.22 -55.27
CA LYS A 2 16.82 -3.62 -55.41
C LYS A 2 17.62 -4.01 -54.16
N LEU A 3 17.60 -5.29 -53.75
CA LEU A 3 18.34 -5.80 -52.57
C LEU A 3 19.83 -5.40 -52.56
N HIS A 4 20.45 -5.37 -53.74
CA HIS A 4 21.85 -4.95 -53.93
C HIS A 4 22.09 -3.47 -53.60
N GLU A 5 21.14 -2.58 -53.92
CA GLU A 5 21.24 -1.15 -53.58
C GLU A 5 21.13 -0.95 -52.07
N LEU A 6 20.27 -1.72 -51.42
CA LEU A 6 20.06 -1.67 -49.97
C LEU A 6 21.32 -2.09 -49.21
N GLY A 7 21.97 -3.17 -49.64
CA GLY A 7 23.23 -3.64 -49.08
C GLY A 7 24.38 -2.64 -49.26
N MET A 8 24.47 -1.99 -50.43
CA MET A 8 25.49 -0.97 -50.69
C MET A 8 25.31 0.26 -49.78
N LEU A 9 24.07 0.72 -49.59
CA LEU A 9 23.76 1.87 -48.73
C LEU A 9 24.00 1.59 -47.26
N ALA A 10 23.67 0.37 -46.80
CA ALA A 10 23.99 -0.09 -45.44
C ALA A 10 25.52 -0.19 -45.22
N GLY A 11 26.26 -0.66 -46.22
CA GLY A 11 27.73 -0.69 -46.15
C GLY A 11 28.35 0.70 -46.09
N MET A 12 27.79 1.67 -46.83
CA MET A 12 28.24 3.07 -46.77
C MET A 12 27.95 3.71 -45.41
N SER A 13 26.74 3.54 -44.86
CA SER A 13 26.39 4.11 -43.56
C SER A 13 27.23 3.52 -42.41
N PHE A 14 27.52 2.22 -42.43
CA PHE A 14 28.37 1.60 -41.42
C PHE A 14 29.82 2.15 -41.46
N ARG A 15 30.39 2.33 -42.65
CA ARG A 15 31.75 2.88 -42.81
C ARG A 15 31.82 4.35 -42.39
N ASN A 16 30.72 5.10 -42.49
CA ASN A 16 30.65 6.50 -42.05
C ASN A 16 30.83 6.66 -40.54
N LEU A 17 30.35 5.72 -39.73
CA LEU A 17 30.50 5.72 -38.26
C LEU A 17 31.97 5.72 -37.83
N GLY A 18 32.82 4.93 -38.50
CA GLY A 18 34.22 4.77 -38.14
C GLY A 18 35.10 5.97 -38.47
N ARG A 19 34.63 6.89 -39.34
CA ARG A 19 35.38 8.08 -39.75
C ARG A 19 35.35 9.20 -38.70
N HIS A 20 34.29 9.31 -37.90
CA HIS A 20 34.09 10.41 -36.94
C HIS A 20 33.92 9.92 -35.49
N ARG A 21 34.92 9.16 -35.03
CA ARG A 21 34.87 8.41 -33.77
C ARG A 21 34.41 9.22 -32.56
N VAL A 22 34.90 10.45 -32.37
CA VAL A 22 34.55 11.27 -31.19
C VAL A 22 33.06 11.63 -31.17
N LYS A 23 32.50 12.05 -32.31
CA LYS A 23 31.10 12.49 -32.42
C LYS A 23 30.13 11.33 -32.34
N THR A 24 30.46 10.23 -33.00
CA THR A 24 29.72 8.97 -32.90
C THR A 24 29.73 8.47 -31.46
N VAL A 25 30.84 8.56 -30.74
CA VAL A 25 30.91 8.19 -29.32
C VAL A 25 30.03 9.09 -28.45
N ILE A 26 30.06 10.41 -28.64
CA ILE A 26 29.21 11.35 -27.86
C ILE A 26 27.72 11.02 -28.05
N THR A 27 27.29 10.75 -29.28
CA THR A 27 25.88 10.40 -29.56
C THR A 27 25.49 9.03 -29.04
N VAL A 28 26.36 8.03 -29.19
CA VAL A 28 26.16 6.71 -28.60
C VAL A 28 26.01 6.81 -27.07
N ILE A 29 26.86 7.61 -26.41
CA ILE A 29 26.77 7.84 -24.95
C ILE A 29 25.45 8.53 -24.60
N ALA A 30 25.04 9.58 -25.32
CA ALA A 30 23.79 10.28 -25.04
C ALA A 30 22.56 9.36 -25.14
N VAL A 31 22.50 8.54 -26.20
CA VAL A 31 21.45 7.53 -26.37
C VAL A 31 21.53 6.49 -25.26
N ALA A 32 22.73 5.97 -24.96
CA ALA A 32 22.92 4.96 -23.93
C ALA A 32 22.48 5.46 -22.55
N VAL A 33 22.82 6.70 -22.17
CA VAL A 33 22.40 7.30 -20.88
C VAL A 33 20.89 7.46 -20.82
N SER A 34 20.25 7.91 -21.90
CA SER A 34 18.79 8.05 -21.94
C SER A 34 18.07 6.71 -21.82
N VAL A 35 18.55 5.68 -22.53
CA VAL A 35 18.01 4.31 -22.45
C VAL A 35 18.24 3.69 -21.06
N THR A 36 19.43 3.89 -20.49
CA THR A 36 19.78 3.43 -19.12
C THR A 36 18.82 4.04 -18.10
N LEU A 37 18.65 5.36 -18.13
CA LEU A 37 17.78 6.08 -17.21
C LEU A 37 16.32 5.68 -17.37
N TYR A 38 15.87 5.44 -18.62
CA TYR A 38 14.53 4.97 -18.87
C TYR A 38 14.26 3.59 -18.26
N ILE A 39 15.13 2.60 -18.52
CA ILE A 39 14.98 1.24 -18.00
C ILE A 39 15.01 1.23 -16.48
N PHE A 40 15.91 2.02 -15.89
CA PHE A 40 16.00 2.19 -14.45
C PHE A 40 14.69 2.74 -13.88
N MET A 41 14.19 3.85 -14.43
CA MET A 41 12.96 4.48 -13.94
C MET A 41 11.71 3.63 -14.16
N ASP A 42 11.60 2.93 -15.30
CA ASP A 42 10.48 2.02 -15.56
C ASP A 42 10.46 0.85 -14.57
N GLY A 43 11.61 0.20 -14.37
CA GLY A 43 11.76 -0.87 -13.38
C GLY A 43 11.46 -0.38 -11.97
N TRP A 44 11.95 0.83 -11.63
CA TRP A 44 11.72 1.47 -10.35
C TRP A 44 10.24 1.73 -10.08
N LEU A 45 9.54 2.39 -11.00
CA LEU A 45 8.12 2.71 -10.88
C LEU A 45 7.26 1.45 -10.84
N LEU A 46 7.53 0.48 -11.72
CA LEU A 46 6.81 -0.79 -11.72
C LEU A 46 7.02 -1.55 -10.41
N GLY A 47 8.25 -1.57 -9.91
CA GLY A 47 8.60 -2.17 -8.64
C GLY A 47 7.87 -1.53 -7.46
N MET A 48 7.81 -0.19 -7.42
CA MET A 48 7.04 0.55 -6.43
C MET A 48 5.54 0.17 -6.44
N THR A 49 4.93 0.08 -7.63
CA THR A 49 3.52 -0.31 -7.76
C THR A 49 3.30 -1.73 -7.26
N LEU A 50 4.10 -2.70 -7.74
CA LEU A 50 3.95 -4.11 -7.35
C LEU A 50 4.17 -4.34 -5.86
N GLU A 51 5.17 -3.68 -5.27
CA GLU A 51 5.44 -3.80 -3.83
C GLU A 51 4.32 -3.17 -3.00
N SER A 52 3.76 -2.05 -3.45
CA SER A 52 2.59 -1.43 -2.78
C SER A 52 1.38 -2.35 -2.83
N GLU A 53 1.07 -2.94 -3.99
CA GLU A 53 -0.04 -3.89 -4.16
C GLU A 53 0.16 -5.13 -3.28
N ARG A 54 1.37 -5.71 -3.25
CA ARG A 54 1.70 -6.83 -2.37
C ARG A 54 1.54 -6.46 -0.90
N ASN A 55 1.97 -5.27 -0.50
CA ASN A 55 1.85 -4.81 0.88
C ASN A 55 0.39 -4.61 1.32
N ILE A 56 -0.48 -4.16 0.41
CA ILE A 56 -1.92 -4.08 0.69
C ILE A 56 -2.48 -5.48 0.92
N VAL A 57 -2.18 -6.43 0.03
CA VAL A 57 -2.70 -7.80 0.14
C VAL A 57 -2.17 -8.52 1.39
N ALA A 58 -0.86 -8.45 1.65
CA ALA A 58 -0.21 -9.23 2.71
C ALA A 58 -0.36 -8.66 4.13
N TYR A 59 -0.70 -7.37 4.26
CA TYR A 59 -0.77 -6.69 5.56
C TYR A 59 -2.11 -6.02 5.87
N GLU A 60 -3.03 -5.89 4.90
CA GLU A 60 -4.28 -5.16 5.11
C GLU A 60 -5.53 -5.96 4.70
N THR A 61 -5.62 -6.42 3.45
CA THR A 61 -6.90 -6.89 2.88
C THR A 61 -7.03 -8.40 2.73
N GLY A 62 -5.93 -9.14 2.57
CA GLY A 62 -5.97 -10.45 1.94
C GLY A 62 -6.26 -10.35 0.44
N ALA A 63 -6.58 -11.47 -0.21
CA ALA A 63 -6.92 -11.49 -1.63
C ALA A 63 -8.35 -11.01 -1.89
N ALA A 64 -9.28 -11.41 -1.01
CA ALA A 64 -10.68 -11.03 -1.09
C ALA A 64 -11.29 -10.92 0.29
N LYS A 65 -12.45 -10.27 0.37
CA LYS A 65 -13.27 -10.16 1.57
C LYS A 65 -14.71 -10.52 1.28
N ILE A 66 -15.36 -11.17 2.25
CA ILE A 66 -16.81 -11.36 2.30
C ILE A 66 -17.38 -10.38 3.32
N GLN A 67 -18.39 -9.63 2.92
CA GLN A 67 -19.12 -8.68 3.77
C GLN A 67 -20.49 -8.41 3.14
N THR A 68 -21.37 -7.68 3.83
CA THR A 68 -22.64 -7.26 3.25
C THR A 68 -22.43 -6.21 2.15
N GLN A 69 -23.27 -6.20 1.11
CA GLN A 69 -23.19 -5.19 0.06
C GLN A 69 -23.33 -3.76 0.61
N ALA A 70 -24.18 -3.57 1.62
CA ALA A 70 -24.38 -2.30 2.30
C ALA A 70 -23.12 -1.81 3.05
N TYR A 71 -22.38 -2.72 3.70
CA TYR A 71 -21.11 -2.39 4.34
C TYR A 71 -20.08 -1.91 3.31
N PHE A 72 -19.97 -2.58 2.17
CA PHE A 72 -19.03 -2.21 1.11
C PHE A 72 -19.32 -0.82 0.51
N ASP A 73 -20.59 -0.51 0.27
CA ASP A 73 -21.00 0.75 -0.36
C ASP A 73 -20.72 1.97 0.54
N LYS A 74 -20.72 1.78 1.86
CA LYS A 74 -20.41 2.81 2.87
C LYS A 74 -19.12 2.50 3.64
N LYS A 75 -18.16 1.79 3.03
CA LYS A 75 -16.96 1.30 3.73
C LYS A 75 -16.15 2.39 4.45
N ASP A 76 -16.21 3.63 3.97
CA ASP A 76 -15.49 4.77 4.57
C ASP A 76 -16.16 5.27 5.87
N ASP A 77 -17.46 5.00 6.05
CA ASP A 77 -18.22 5.33 7.25
C ASP A 77 -18.12 4.23 8.33
N LEU A 78 -17.57 3.06 7.99
CA LEU A 78 -17.48 1.87 8.86
C LEU A 78 -18.82 1.53 9.53
N PRO A 79 -19.88 1.20 8.75
CA PRO A 79 -21.21 0.98 9.28
C PRO A 79 -21.29 -0.35 10.04
N MET A 80 -20.95 -0.33 11.34
CA MET A 80 -20.92 -1.51 12.23
C MET A 80 -22.26 -2.26 12.28
N TYR A 81 -23.37 -1.55 12.02
CA TYR A 81 -24.71 -2.11 11.92
C TYR A 81 -24.90 -2.97 10.66
N GLU A 82 -24.01 -2.92 9.66
CA GLU A 82 -24.01 -3.81 8.50
C GLU A 82 -23.14 -5.06 8.69
N SER A 83 -22.92 -5.46 9.94
CA SER A 83 -22.29 -6.72 10.31
C SER A 83 -23.20 -7.93 10.07
N PHE A 84 -22.60 -9.10 9.92
CA PHE A 84 -23.28 -10.37 9.66
C PHE A 84 -22.78 -11.46 10.63
N GLY A 85 -23.66 -12.37 11.01
CA GLY A 85 -23.34 -13.54 11.84
C GLY A 85 -23.06 -14.80 11.03
N ASN A 86 -22.97 -15.95 11.71
CA ASN A 86 -22.85 -17.29 11.10
C ASN A 86 -21.73 -17.40 10.04
N TRP A 87 -20.56 -16.83 10.32
CA TRP A 87 -19.42 -16.87 9.41
C TRP A 87 -18.65 -18.20 9.48
N GLU A 88 -18.78 -18.96 10.58
CA GLU A 88 -18.03 -20.20 10.82
C GLU A 88 -18.32 -21.32 9.80
N PRO A 89 -19.58 -21.54 9.34
CA PRO A 89 -19.85 -22.45 8.24
C PRO A 89 -19.21 -21.99 6.92
N LEU A 90 -19.22 -20.68 6.64
CA LEU A 90 -18.59 -20.12 5.44
C LEU A 90 -17.07 -20.34 5.47
N ALA A 91 -16.46 -20.11 6.64
CA ALA A 91 -15.04 -20.36 6.85
C ALA A 91 -14.67 -21.84 6.63
N ARG A 92 -15.51 -22.78 7.06
CA ARG A 92 -15.28 -24.22 6.83
C ARG A 92 -15.30 -24.59 5.34
N VAL A 93 -16.27 -24.06 4.58
CA VAL A 93 -16.33 -24.27 3.13
C VAL A 93 -15.08 -23.74 2.44
N LEU A 94 -14.57 -22.58 2.87
CA LEU A 94 -13.33 -22.01 2.35
C LEU A 94 -12.11 -22.88 2.71
N GLU A 95 -12.02 -23.35 3.95
CA GLU A 95 -10.95 -24.23 4.42
C GLU A 95 -10.90 -25.55 3.62
N ASP A 96 -12.05 -26.18 3.38
CA ASP A 96 -12.17 -27.40 2.58
C ASP A 96 -11.75 -27.19 1.12
N ALA A 97 -11.92 -25.97 0.60
CA ALA A 97 -11.50 -25.58 -0.74
C ALA A 97 -10.04 -25.08 -0.83
N GLY A 98 -9.29 -25.10 0.27
CA GLY A 98 -7.87 -24.72 0.31
C GLY A 98 -7.61 -23.23 0.57
N TYR A 99 -8.57 -22.51 1.15
CA TYR A 99 -8.42 -21.12 1.55
C TYR A 99 -8.38 -20.99 3.07
N ASP A 100 -7.48 -20.15 3.58
CA ASP A 100 -7.58 -19.64 4.94
C ASP A 100 -8.57 -18.47 4.98
N SER A 101 -9.30 -18.37 6.09
CA SER A 101 -10.20 -17.23 6.35
C SER A 101 -10.15 -16.77 7.80
N ALA A 102 -10.23 -15.45 8.02
CA ALA A 102 -10.23 -14.83 9.35
C ALA A 102 -11.35 -13.80 9.48
N PRO A 103 -12.17 -13.90 10.55
CA PRO A 103 -13.19 -12.91 10.85
C PRO A 103 -12.56 -11.62 11.38
N ARG A 104 -13.19 -10.49 11.06
CA ARG A 104 -12.85 -9.20 11.66
C ARG A 104 -14.09 -8.41 12.05
N PHE A 105 -13.92 -7.57 13.06
CA PHE A 105 -14.89 -6.56 13.42
C PHE A 105 -14.20 -5.19 13.51
N GLU A 106 -14.48 -4.30 12.56
CA GLU A 106 -13.87 -2.97 12.47
C GLU A 106 -14.78 -1.93 13.14
N PHE A 107 -14.20 -1.08 13.99
CA PHE A 107 -14.91 0.03 14.64
C PHE A 107 -13.97 1.19 14.97
N THR A 108 -14.52 2.37 15.22
CA THR A 108 -13.73 3.54 15.62
C THR A 108 -13.84 3.80 17.11
N GLY A 109 -12.77 4.35 17.70
CA GLY A 109 -12.76 4.68 19.12
C GLY A 109 -11.74 5.77 19.44
N THR A 110 -11.74 6.20 20.69
CA THR A 110 -10.70 7.06 21.27
C THR A 110 -9.95 6.27 22.32
N LEU A 111 -8.65 6.09 22.11
CA LEU A 111 -7.75 5.45 23.05
C LEU A 111 -7.27 6.50 24.06
N HIS A 112 -7.48 6.23 25.34
CA HIS A 112 -7.03 7.05 26.46
C HIS A 112 -5.90 6.33 27.19
N ALA A 113 -4.76 7.01 27.29
CA ALA A 113 -3.57 6.60 28.03
C ALA A 113 -3.21 7.66 29.08
N ALA A 114 -2.27 7.35 29.98
CA ALA A 114 -1.82 8.28 31.01
C ALA A 114 -1.29 9.62 30.44
N ASN A 115 -0.62 9.57 29.28
CA ASN A 115 0.03 10.74 28.68
C ASN A 115 -0.83 11.49 27.66
N GLY A 116 -2.04 10.98 27.32
CA GLY A 116 -2.88 11.62 26.31
C GLY A 116 -3.98 10.73 25.75
N SER A 117 -4.62 11.20 24.69
CA SER A 117 -5.61 10.42 23.94
C SER A 117 -5.45 10.59 22.44
N ALA A 118 -5.86 9.58 21.68
CA ALA A 118 -5.81 9.59 20.22
C ALA A 118 -7.02 8.85 19.63
N PRO A 119 -7.58 9.33 18.50
CA PRO A 119 -8.56 8.56 17.76
C PRO A 119 -7.88 7.34 17.11
N VAL A 120 -8.52 6.18 17.22
CA VAL A 120 -8.01 4.90 16.75
C VAL A 120 -9.06 4.17 15.92
N LEU A 121 -8.58 3.41 14.94
CA LEU A 121 -9.34 2.39 14.23
C LEU A 121 -9.07 1.06 14.95
N CYS A 122 -10.09 0.50 15.58
CA CYS A 122 -10.00 -0.76 16.28
C CYS A 122 -10.43 -1.90 15.37
N THR A 123 -9.59 -2.93 15.27
CA THR A 123 -9.85 -4.15 14.52
C THR A 123 -9.87 -5.32 15.49
N GLY A 124 -11.07 -5.88 15.70
CA GLY A 124 -11.24 -7.18 16.36
C GLY A 124 -10.75 -8.30 15.44
N VAL A 125 -9.79 -9.10 15.88
CA VAL A 125 -9.16 -10.16 15.07
C VAL A 125 -9.19 -11.51 15.77
N ASP A 126 -9.43 -12.58 15.03
CA ASP A 126 -9.06 -13.93 15.49
C ASP A 126 -7.54 -14.10 15.34
N VAL A 127 -6.81 -13.98 16.44
CA VAL A 127 -5.34 -14.00 16.48
C VAL A 127 -4.73 -15.21 15.75
N THR A 128 -5.38 -16.36 15.83
CA THR A 128 -4.84 -17.62 15.28
C THR A 128 -5.07 -17.71 13.77
N ARG A 129 -6.27 -17.32 13.31
CA ARG A 129 -6.60 -17.29 11.88
C ARG A 129 -5.85 -16.17 11.17
N GLU A 130 -5.81 -14.98 11.78
CA GLU A 130 -5.21 -13.77 11.22
C GLU A 130 -3.72 -13.97 10.88
N ARG A 131 -2.95 -14.62 11.77
CA ARG A 131 -1.52 -14.93 11.56
C ARG A 131 -1.25 -15.85 10.36
N ARG A 132 -2.20 -16.70 9.97
CA ARG A 132 -2.05 -17.55 8.77
C ARG A 132 -2.17 -16.72 7.49
N LEU A 133 -3.05 -15.73 7.53
CA LEU A 133 -3.46 -14.91 6.39
C LEU A 133 -2.56 -13.71 6.13
N LEU A 134 -2.17 -13.00 7.19
CA LEU A 134 -1.49 -11.72 7.10
C LEU A 134 -0.22 -11.69 7.94
N ARG A 135 0.72 -10.84 7.54
CA ARG A 135 2.07 -10.84 8.11
C ARG A 135 2.31 -9.80 9.18
N TYR A 136 1.48 -8.75 9.26
CA TYR A 136 1.66 -7.71 10.27
C TYR A 136 1.72 -8.22 11.74
N PRO A 137 1.07 -9.33 12.15
CA PRO A 137 1.19 -9.82 13.54
C PRO A 137 2.59 -10.28 13.93
N ASP A 138 3.45 -10.60 12.96
CA ASP A 138 4.84 -11.00 13.18
C ASP A 138 5.80 -9.79 13.20
N TYR A 139 5.32 -8.60 12.80
CA TYR A 139 6.08 -7.35 12.79
C TYR A 139 5.81 -6.52 14.04
N LEU A 140 6.49 -6.86 15.12
CA LEU A 140 6.42 -6.16 16.40
C LEU A 140 7.74 -5.45 16.70
N ASP A 141 7.67 -4.16 17.06
CA ASP A 141 8.83 -3.42 17.57
C ASP A 141 9.16 -3.84 19.01
N SER A 142 8.12 -4.00 19.83
CA SER A 142 8.22 -4.38 21.24
C SER A 142 7.00 -5.19 21.69
N GLY A 143 7.20 -6.04 22.69
CA GLY A 143 6.16 -6.88 23.29
C GLY A 143 5.73 -8.05 22.43
N ARG A 144 4.47 -8.47 22.57
CA ARG A 144 3.85 -9.59 21.85
C ARG A 144 2.49 -9.19 21.30
N PHE A 145 2.01 -9.92 20.30
CA PHE A 145 0.63 -9.77 19.83
C PHE A 145 -0.36 -10.22 20.94
N PRO A 146 -1.58 -9.66 20.99
CA PRO A 146 -2.59 -10.01 21.99
C PRO A 146 -2.90 -11.50 22.01
N ALA A 147 -3.20 -12.02 23.20
CA ALA A 147 -3.64 -13.40 23.39
C ALA A 147 -5.17 -13.51 23.25
N ALA A 148 -5.65 -14.63 22.70
CA ALA A 148 -7.07 -14.92 22.59
C ALA A 148 -7.76 -14.85 23.97
N GLY A 149 -8.91 -14.18 24.03
CA GLY A 149 -9.78 -14.06 25.20
C GLY A 149 -9.33 -13.03 26.24
N ALA A 150 -8.19 -12.38 26.02
CA ALA A 150 -7.67 -11.37 26.93
C ALA A 150 -8.05 -9.95 26.46
N TYR A 151 -8.28 -9.04 27.40
CA TYR A 151 -8.43 -7.61 27.14
C TYR A 151 -7.07 -6.96 26.89
N GLU A 152 -6.41 -7.43 25.84
CA GLU A 152 -5.09 -7.02 25.41
C GLU A 152 -5.18 -6.37 24.05
N ILE A 153 -4.33 -5.37 23.81
CA ILE A 153 -4.24 -4.73 22.49
C ILE A 153 -2.81 -4.68 21.99
N ALA A 154 -2.68 -4.67 20.66
CA ALA A 154 -1.49 -4.19 19.98
C ALA A 154 -1.84 -2.93 19.19
N LEU A 155 -0.94 -1.95 19.15
CA LEU A 155 -1.19 -0.69 18.46
C LEU A 155 -0.04 -0.34 17.53
N GLY A 156 -0.34 0.44 16.50
CA GLY A 156 0.67 0.96 15.57
C GLY A 156 1.71 1.85 16.25
N MET A 157 2.96 1.72 15.81
CA MET A 157 4.13 2.44 16.31
C MET A 157 3.91 3.96 16.46
N LEU A 158 3.30 4.62 15.47
CA LEU A 158 3.11 6.08 15.49
C LEU A 158 2.13 6.51 16.60
N THR A 159 1.09 5.72 16.86
CA THR A 159 0.16 5.99 17.95
C THR A 159 0.78 5.66 19.30
N ALA A 160 1.59 4.60 19.35
CA ALA A 160 2.31 4.22 20.56
C ALA A 160 3.31 5.30 20.98
N ASP A 161 4.10 5.82 20.05
CA ASP A 161 5.01 6.95 20.29
C ASP A 161 4.25 8.20 20.73
N LYS A 162 3.16 8.54 20.03
CA LYS A 162 2.35 9.73 20.33
C LYS A 162 1.75 9.69 21.74
N LEU A 163 1.35 8.51 22.21
CA LEU A 163 0.77 8.30 23.55
C LEU A 163 1.83 7.94 24.61
N GLY A 164 3.11 7.85 24.25
CA GLY A 164 4.18 7.44 25.17
C GLY A 164 4.02 6.02 25.69
N LEU A 165 3.46 5.13 24.86
CA LEU A 165 3.25 3.70 25.12
C LEU A 165 4.33 2.81 24.49
N ALA A 166 5.14 3.36 23.57
CA ALA A 166 6.30 2.67 23.00
C ALA A 166 7.57 2.90 23.83
N VAL A 167 8.55 1.99 23.67
CA VAL A 167 9.90 2.17 24.25
C VAL A 167 10.52 3.45 23.67
N PRO A 168 10.76 4.51 24.46
CA PRO A 168 11.14 5.78 23.89
C PRO A 168 12.56 5.72 23.32
N ARG A 169 12.69 5.89 22.01
CA ARG A 169 13.99 5.94 21.30
C ARG A 169 14.74 7.26 21.56
N ARG A 170 14.01 8.32 21.90
CA ARG A 170 14.53 9.69 22.09
C ARG A 170 13.71 10.46 23.11
N MET A 171 14.37 11.11 24.06
CA MET A 171 13.75 11.94 25.09
C MET A 171 14.59 13.17 25.41
N ASP A 172 13.99 14.20 26.02
CA ASP A 172 14.76 15.22 26.72
C ASP A 172 15.25 14.67 28.08
N ALA A 173 16.34 15.22 28.62
CA ALA A 173 16.95 14.72 29.85
C ALA A 173 16.00 14.74 31.06
N GLU A 174 15.15 15.76 31.20
CA GLU A 174 14.19 15.88 32.31
C GLU A 174 13.08 14.82 32.23
N LYS A 175 12.58 14.53 31.03
CA LYS A 175 11.63 13.44 30.78
C LYS A 175 12.30 12.08 30.98
N PHE A 176 13.57 11.95 30.59
CA PHE A 176 14.33 10.73 30.80
C PHE A 176 14.43 10.38 32.29
N ASP A 177 14.80 11.35 33.13
CA ASP A 177 14.89 11.12 34.58
C ASP A 177 13.55 10.68 35.18
N ARG A 178 12.44 11.36 34.84
CA ARG A 178 11.10 10.97 35.28
C ARG A 178 10.67 9.60 34.77
N PHE A 179 11.02 9.26 33.53
CA PHE A 179 10.72 7.96 32.95
C PHE A 179 11.41 6.85 33.74
N ILE A 180 12.71 6.98 34.02
CA ILE A 180 13.48 6.03 34.83
C ILE A 180 12.89 5.89 36.24
N GLU A 181 12.57 7.00 36.91
CA GLU A 181 11.93 6.98 38.24
C GLU A 181 10.60 6.23 38.24
N THR A 182 9.86 6.28 37.13
CA THR A 182 8.56 5.63 37.01
C THR A 182 8.69 4.12 36.79
N ILE A 183 9.58 3.68 35.89
CA ILE A 183 9.66 2.27 35.47
C ILE A 183 10.67 1.43 36.27
N ALA A 184 11.63 2.08 36.93
CA ALA A 184 12.71 1.43 37.65
C ALA A 184 12.96 2.12 39.00
N PRO A 185 12.07 1.91 39.99
CA PRO A 185 12.23 2.47 41.33
C PRO A 185 13.45 1.88 42.07
N ASP A 186 13.92 0.70 41.67
CA ASP A 186 15.14 0.11 42.22
C ASP A 186 16.41 0.74 41.58
N PRO A 187 17.41 1.16 42.38
CA PRO A 187 18.62 1.79 41.86
C PRO A 187 19.43 0.94 40.88
N SER A 188 19.41 -0.39 41.01
CA SER A 188 20.15 -1.28 40.11
C SER A 188 19.49 -1.36 38.73
N ASP A 189 18.15 -1.42 38.71
CA ASP A 189 17.36 -1.38 37.48
C ASP A 189 17.51 -0.02 36.79
N ALA A 190 17.45 1.06 37.55
CA ALA A 190 17.65 2.42 37.04
C ALA A 190 19.05 2.58 36.41
N ALA A 191 20.10 2.05 37.05
CA ALA A 191 21.45 2.08 36.51
C ALA A 191 21.59 1.27 35.21
N ARG A 192 20.96 0.08 35.14
CA ARG A 192 20.94 -0.75 33.93
C ARG A 192 20.28 -0.01 32.78
N ILE A 193 19.06 0.51 32.97
CA ILE A 193 18.33 1.20 31.91
C ILE A 193 19.07 2.48 31.49
N ARG A 194 19.61 3.26 32.45
CA ARG A 194 20.46 4.43 32.13
C ARG A 194 21.67 4.06 31.26
N GLY A 195 22.25 2.88 31.47
CA GLY A 195 23.35 2.36 30.66
C GLY A 195 23.00 2.07 29.19
N LEU A 196 21.71 1.90 28.87
CA LEU A 196 21.20 1.66 27.51
C LEU A 196 21.00 2.95 26.71
N TYR A 197 21.06 4.10 27.38
CA TYR A 197 20.86 5.41 26.75
C TYR A 197 22.17 6.21 26.74
N GLU A 198 22.35 7.04 25.72
CA GLU A 198 23.45 7.98 25.62
C GLU A 198 22.95 9.42 25.48
N ALA A 199 23.59 10.33 26.21
CA ALA A 199 23.35 11.76 26.04
C ALA A 199 24.14 12.26 24.83
N ARG A 200 23.46 12.90 23.88
CA ARG A 200 24.10 13.49 22.71
C ARG A 200 24.00 15.01 22.78
N ASP A 201 25.16 15.66 22.86
CA ASP A 201 25.23 17.12 22.95
C ASP A 201 24.68 17.78 21.66
N PRO A 202 23.68 18.68 21.76
CA PRO A 202 23.12 19.40 20.61
C PRO A 202 24.12 20.28 19.83
N ALA A 203 25.32 20.51 20.34
CA ALA A 203 26.36 21.34 19.71
C ALA A 203 26.99 20.73 18.44
N ASN A 204 26.87 19.42 18.21
CA ASN A 204 27.58 18.72 17.13
C ASN A 204 26.73 18.43 15.87
N GLY A 205 25.50 18.95 15.79
CA GLY A 205 24.59 18.77 14.65
C GLY A 205 24.60 19.95 13.68
N LYS A 206 24.85 19.72 12.38
CA LYS A 206 24.75 20.74 11.32
C LYS A 206 23.44 21.53 11.45
N LYS A 207 23.52 22.86 11.49
CA LYS A 207 22.33 23.76 11.45
C LYS A 207 21.48 23.41 10.22
N ARG A 208 20.18 23.16 10.39
CA ARG A 208 19.24 23.09 9.25
C ARG A 208 19.16 24.50 8.62
N PRO A 209 19.16 24.66 7.29
CA PRO A 209 19.23 26.00 6.67
C PRO A 209 17.96 26.85 6.82
N PHE A 210 16.88 26.32 7.41
CA PHE A 210 15.54 26.95 7.41
C PHE A 210 14.75 26.77 8.72
N SER A 211 15.38 26.89 9.90
CA SER A 211 14.61 27.10 11.15
C SER A 211 14.68 28.56 11.54
N GLY A 212 13.65 29.33 11.20
CA GLY A 212 13.50 30.74 11.57
C GLY A 212 13.08 30.95 13.04
N ASP A 213 13.60 30.14 13.95
CA ASP A 213 13.26 30.22 15.37
C ASP A 213 14.46 30.72 16.18
N GLY A 214 14.25 31.79 16.94
CA GLY A 214 15.26 32.47 17.73
C GLY A 214 15.72 31.65 18.92
N ASP A 215 17.03 31.72 19.19
CA ASP A 215 17.76 31.59 20.46
C ASP A 215 17.12 30.86 21.68
N THR A 216 16.43 29.75 21.46
CA THR A 216 16.06 28.83 22.54
C THR A 216 17.21 27.84 22.77
N PRO A 217 17.75 27.74 24.01
CA PRO A 217 18.79 26.76 24.30
C PRO A 217 18.24 25.35 24.04
N ARG A 218 18.88 24.62 23.12
CA ARG A 218 18.52 23.23 22.80
C ARG A 218 18.65 22.40 24.08
N LYS A 219 17.54 21.89 24.59
CA LYS A 219 17.55 20.97 25.73
C LYS A 219 18.43 19.74 25.40
N PRO A 220 19.24 19.24 26.36
CA PRO A 220 20.03 18.04 26.15
C PRO A 220 19.10 16.86 25.85
N LEU A 221 19.41 16.12 24.79
CA LEU A 221 18.63 14.98 24.31
C LEU A 221 19.35 13.68 24.65
N VAL A 222 18.57 12.70 25.04
CA VAL A 222 19.00 11.35 25.39
C VAL A 222 18.43 10.39 24.35
N TYR A 223 19.27 9.49 23.83
CA TYR A 223 18.94 8.55 22.78
C TYR A 223 19.17 7.12 23.27
N LEU A 224 18.29 6.20 22.89
CA LEU A 224 18.58 4.78 23.03
C LEU A 224 19.78 4.47 22.13
N LYS A 225 20.79 3.77 22.67
CA LYS A 225 21.98 3.46 21.89
C LYS A 225 21.63 2.60 20.67
N ALA A 226 22.35 2.81 19.58
CA ALA A 226 22.10 2.10 18.32
C ALA A 226 22.46 0.61 18.39
N ASP A 227 23.26 0.20 19.37
CA ASP A 227 23.67 -1.19 19.64
C ASP A 227 22.81 -1.89 20.70
N ALA A 228 21.72 -1.26 21.17
CA ALA A 228 20.78 -1.89 22.08
C ALA A 228 20.16 -3.15 21.43
N GLU A 229 20.26 -4.29 22.10
CA GLU A 229 19.73 -5.55 21.60
C GLU A 229 18.21 -5.64 21.82
N GLN A 230 17.53 -6.56 21.12
CA GLN A 230 16.09 -6.76 21.29
C GLN A 230 15.73 -7.13 22.74
N SER A 231 16.60 -7.88 23.43
CA SER A 231 16.42 -8.22 24.85
C SER A 231 16.47 -7.00 25.77
N ASP A 232 17.18 -5.94 25.39
CA ASP A 232 17.21 -4.68 26.15
C ASP A 232 15.91 -3.90 25.98
N ILE A 233 15.35 -3.91 24.75
CA ILE A 233 14.05 -3.32 24.44
C ILE A 233 12.94 -4.06 25.21
N GLU A 234 12.95 -5.39 25.18
CA GLU A 234 12.02 -6.24 25.92
C GLU A 234 12.12 -6.01 27.44
N TYR A 235 13.34 -5.80 27.95
CA TYR A 235 13.54 -5.48 29.35
C TYR A 235 12.89 -4.15 29.74
N ILE A 236 13.07 -3.10 28.93
CA ILE A 236 12.42 -1.79 29.19
C ILE A 236 10.90 -1.93 29.09
N TRP A 237 10.42 -2.68 28.10
CA TRP A 237 8.99 -2.94 27.88
C TRP A 237 8.33 -3.60 29.09
N ASP A 238 8.94 -4.65 29.64
CA ASP A 238 8.44 -5.36 30.83
C ASP A 238 8.37 -4.44 32.06
N ARG A 239 9.35 -3.54 32.22
CA ARG A 239 9.35 -2.52 33.27
C ARG A 239 8.26 -1.47 33.09
N MET A 240 8.00 -1.03 31.85
CA MET A 240 6.87 -0.15 31.54
C MET A 240 5.53 -0.80 31.89
N GLY A 241 5.35 -2.08 31.54
CA GLY A 241 4.16 -2.85 31.90
C GLY A 241 3.98 -2.98 33.40
N SER A 242 5.05 -3.35 34.12
CA SER A 242 5.03 -3.47 35.59
C SER A 242 4.72 -2.16 36.31
N ALA A 243 5.04 -1.01 35.70
CA ALA A 243 4.72 0.31 36.22
C ALA A 243 3.30 0.80 35.89
N GLY A 244 2.50 0.01 35.17
CA GLY A 244 1.13 0.36 34.77
C GLY A 244 1.05 1.43 33.68
N LEU A 245 2.16 1.72 32.98
CA LEU A 245 2.17 2.69 31.88
C LEU A 245 1.44 2.20 30.63
N LEU A 246 1.25 0.88 30.51
CA LEU A 246 0.66 0.21 29.36
C LEU A 246 -0.86 0.00 29.50
N ASP A 247 -1.45 0.41 30.62
CA ASP A 247 -2.90 0.32 30.84
C ASP A 247 -3.63 1.47 30.15
N VAL A 248 -4.62 1.11 29.34
CA VAL A 248 -5.35 2.04 28.48
C VAL A 248 -6.85 1.77 28.55
N ARG A 249 -7.63 2.74 28.07
CA ARG A 249 -9.08 2.59 27.93
C ARG A 249 -9.52 3.04 26.56
N ILE A 250 -10.32 2.23 25.90
CA ILE A 250 -10.91 2.57 24.60
C ILE A 250 -12.34 3.02 24.86
N PHE A 251 -12.62 4.28 24.51
CA PHE A 251 -13.98 4.78 24.47
C PHE A 251 -14.51 4.65 23.03
N THR A 252 -15.64 3.96 22.86
CA THR A 252 -16.26 3.78 21.55
C THR A 252 -17.78 3.91 21.63
N THR A 253 -18.36 4.32 20.52
CA THR A 253 -19.80 4.34 20.29
C THR A 253 -20.07 3.44 19.10
N ILE A 254 -20.84 2.37 19.32
CA ILE A 254 -21.10 1.35 18.32
C ILE A 254 -22.60 1.22 18.10
N ASP A 255 -22.98 1.20 16.83
CA ASP A 255 -24.34 0.93 16.39
C ASP A 255 -24.39 -0.49 15.87
N ILE A 256 -25.10 -1.39 16.57
CA ILE A 256 -25.31 -2.78 16.14
C ILE A 256 -26.79 -3.05 15.90
N LYS A 257 -27.07 -3.89 14.89
CA LYS A 257 -28.41 -4.45 14.70
C LYS A 257 -28.65 -5.48 15.79
N ALA A 258 -29.64 -5.24 16.64
CA ALA A 258 -29.98 -6.15 17.72
C ALA A 258 -31.49 -6.13 17.95
N LEU A 259 -32.04 -7.26 18.40
CA LEU A 259 -33.41 -7.29 18.86
C LEU A 259 -33.53 -6.37 20.09
N PRO A 260 -34.50 -5.42 20.11
CA PRO A 260 -34.75 -4.61 21.29
C PRO A 260 -35.15 -5.51 22.47
N GLU A 261 -34.51 -5.34 23.63
CA GLU A 261 -34.88 -6.12 24.82
C GLU A 261 -36.31 -5.82 25.30
N ARG A 262 -36.82 -4.63 24.97
CA ARG A 262 -38.17 -4.18 25.31
C ARG A 262 -38.77 -3.36 24.17
N ILE A 263 -40.01 -3.66 23.80
CA ILE A 263 -40.81 -2.87 22.87
C ILE A 263 -42.07 -2.38 23.58
N ASP A 264 -42.35 -1.09 23.48
CA ASP A 264 -43.57 -0.48 24.00
C ASP A 264 -44.82 -1.11 23.37
N ALA A 265 -45.79 -1.46 24.22
CA ALA A 265 -47.04 -2.14 23.82
C ALA A 265 -47.78 -1.45 22.66
N SER A 266 -47.86 -0.13 22.72
CA SER A 266 -48.57 0.70 21.74
C SER A 266 -47.84 0.68 20.40
N ARG A 267 -46.52 0.86 20.41
CA ARG A 267 -45.69 0.77 19.19
C ARG A 267 -45.69 -0.62 18.60
N PHE A 268 -45.58 -1.67 19.42
CA PHE A 268 -45.56 -3.05 18.91
C PHE A 268 -46.88 -3.40 18.20
N THR A 269 -48.01 -3.02 18.79
CA THR A 269 -49.34 -3.38 18.27
C THR A 269 -49.83 -2.45 17.16
N GLU A 270 -49.51 -1.15 17.21
CA GLU A 270 -50.01 -0.15 16.27
C GLU A 270 -49.05 0.12 15.10
N ASP A 271 -47.73 0.09 15.34
CA ASP A 271 -46.75 0.46 14.33
C ASP A 271 -46.07 -0.77 13.68
N ILE A 272 -45.82 -1.82 14.46
CA ILE A 272 -44.98 -2.96 14.06
C ILE A 272 -45.84 -4.10 13.52
N LEU A 273 -46.67 -4.75 14.35
CA LEU A 273 -47.49 -5.90 13.96
C LEU A 273 -48.35 -5.68 12.69
N PRO A 274 -48.98 -4.51 12.45
CA PRO A 274 -49.83 -4.30 11.27
C PRO A 274 -49.06 -4.35 9.94
N ARG A 275 -47.74 -4.11 9.95
CA ARG A 275 -46.88 -4.13 8.75
C ARG A 275 -46.51 -5.55 8.30
N PHE A 276 -46.75 -6.55 9.14
CA PHE A 276 -46.34 -7.94 8.93
C PHE A 276 -47.47 -8.84 8.46
N SER A 277 -47.14 -9.86 7.67
CA SER A 277 -48.07 -10.92 7.29
C SER A 277 -48.46 -11.76 8.52
N SER A 278 -49.54 -12.54 8.43
CA SER A 278 -49.98 -13.37 9.56
C SER A 278 -48.92 -14.39 10.02
N GLY A 279 -48.05 -14.85 9.12
CA GLY A 279 -46.95 -15.74 9.44
C GLY A 279 -45.81 -15.02 10.18
N ASP A 280 -45.46 -13.82 9.71
CA ASP A 280 -44.41 -12.98 10.29
C ASP A 280 -44.78 -12.46 11.69
N ARG A 281 -46.08 -12.18 11.92
CA ARG A 281 -46.60 -11.83 13.25
C ARG A 281 -46.41 -12.97 14.24
N GLY A 282 -46.75 -14.20 13.84
CA GLY A 282 -46.56 -15.37 14.69
C GLY A 282 -45.10 -15.58 15.08
N LEU A 283 -44.16 -15.29 14.19
CA LEU A 283 -42.74 -15.33 14.51
C LEU A 283 -42.37 -14.27 15.55
N LEU A 284 -42.78 -13.01 15.39
CA LEU A 284 -42.50 -11.96 16.36
C LEU A 284 -43.14 -12.23 17.73
N GLU A 285 -44.35 -12.79 17.77
CA GLU A 285 -45.02 -13.22 19.00
C GLU A 285 -44.34 -14.42 19.67
N THR A 286 -43.55 -15.24 18.94
CA THR A 286 -42.71 -16.28 19.55
C THR A 286 -41.42 -15.74 20.16
N VAL A 287 -40.99 -14.54 19.75
CA VAL A 287 -39.75 -13.89 20.20
C VAL A 287 -40.02 -12.87 21.31
N TYR A 288 -41.22 -12.29 21.34
CA TYR A 288 -41.62 -11.28 22.30
C TYR A 288 -42.85 -11.71 23.11
N GLU A 289 -42.71 -11.72 24.43
CA GLU A 289 -43.82 -11.99 25.36
C GLU A 289 -44.28 -10.69 26.04
N ALA A 290 -45.60 -10.49 26.13
CA ALA A 290 -46.17 -9.32 26.78
C ALA A 290 -46.10 -9.46 28.30
N ASP A 291 -45.58 -8.45 28.99
CA ASP A 291 -45.62 -8.37 30.45
C ASP A 291 -47.08 -8.15 30.89
N PRO A 292 -47.64 -9.03 31.75
CA PRO A 292 -49.04 -8.97 32.14
C PRO A 292 -49.41 -7.77 33.02
N VAL A 293 -48.42 -7.02 33.52
CA VAL A 293 -48.59 -5.84 34.40
C VAL A 293 -48.26 -4.55 33.67
N LEU A 294 -47.16 -4.52 32.92
CA LEU A 294 -46.69 -3.33 32.20
C LEU A 294 -47.25 -3.21 30.78
N GLY A 295 -47.68 -4.32 30.17
CA GLY A 295 -48.16 -4.39 28.79
C GLY A 295 -47.07 -4.34 27.72
N ASP A 296 -45.85 -3.93 28.08
CA ASP A 296 -44.67 -3.93 27.22
C ASP A 296 -44.27 -5.35 26.81
N TYR A 297 -43.71 -5.48 25.61
CA TYR A 297 -43.23 -6.74 25.07
C TYR A 297 -41.73 -6.91 25.36
N PHE A 298 -41.33 -8.03 25.95
CA PHE A 298 -39.95 -8.34 26.30
C PHE A 298 -39.39 -9.48 25.45
N LEU A 299 -38.13 -9.35 25.08
CA LEU A 299 -37.42 -10.39 24.31
C LEU A 299 -37.28 -11.67 25.17
N VAL A 300 -37.75 -12.79 24.63
CA VAL A 300 -37.63 -14.11 25.25
C VAL A 300 -36.43 -14.85 24.66
N GLU A 301 -35.81 -15.72 25.44
CA GLU A 301 -34.68 -16.54 25.01
C GLU A 301 -35.10 -17.46 23.85
N THR A 302 -34.52 -17.24 22.66
CA THR A 302 -34.88 -17.92 21.41
C THR A 302 -33.65 -18.47 20.70
N GLY A 303 -33.84 -19.47 19.83
CA GLY A 303 -32.75 -19.99 19.01
C GLY A 303 -32.22 -18.94 18.02
N THR A 304 -30.92 -19.03 17.68
CA THR A 304 -30.22 -18.07 16.81
C THR A 304 -30.93 -17.81 15.47
N ASP A 305 -31.43 -18.85 14.81
CA ASP A 305 -32.16 -18.72 13.53
C ASP A 305 -33.51 -17.98 13.67
N THR A 306 -34.20 -18.17 14.80
CA THR A 306 -35.47 -17.47 15.08
C THR A 306 -35.23 -15.99 15.38
N ALA A 307 -34.18 -15.71 16.17
CA ALA A 307 -33.78 -14.35 16.50
C ALA A 307 -33.33 -13.56 15.26
N GLU A 308 -32.54 -14.16 14.36
CA GLU A 308 -32.12 -13.53 13.11
C GLU A 308 -33.30 -13.17 12.20
N LYS A 309 -34.26 -14.09 12.02
CA LYS A 309 -35.45 -13.84 11.20
C LYS A 309 -36.32 -12.73 11.78
N ALA A 310 -36.50 -12.71 13.11
CA ALA A 310 -37.24 -11.64 13.77
C ALA A 310 -36.53 -10.28 13.66
N LEU A 311 -35.20 -10.26 13.78
CA LEU A 311 -34.41 -9.04 13.60
C LEU A 311 -34.53 -8.52 12.16
N ALA A 312 -34.43 -9.40 11.17
CA ALA A 312 -34.61 -9.05 9.76
C ALA A 312 -35.99 -8.41 9.49
N LEU A 313 -37.06 -8.96 10.09
CA LEU A 313 -38.40 -8.39 10.00
C LEU A 313 -38.46 -6.98 10.60
N LEU A 314 -37.94 -6.78 11.82
CA LEU A 314 -37.94 -5.47 12.48
C LEU A 314 -37.15 -4.42 11.68
N LEU A 315 -36.00 -4.80 11.13
CA LEU A 315 -35.19 -3.92 10.29
C LEU A 315 -35.88 -3.56 8.97
N ALA A 316 -36.53 -4.53 8.32
CA ALA A 316 -37.32 -4.29 7.10
C ALA A 316 -38.51 -3.33 7.34
N SER A 317 -38.95 -3.20 8.60
CA SER A 317 -40.01 -2.27 8.98
C SER A 317 -39.53 -0.87 9.36
N ASP A 318 -38.23 -0.57 9.21
CA ASP A 318 -37.56 0.66 9.66
C ASP A 318 -37.73 0.94 11.17
N TYR A 319 -37.80 -0.12 12.00
CA TYR A 319 -37.94 0.06 13.43
C TYR A 319 -36.65 0.59 14.06
N THR A 320 -36.66 1.84 14.53
CA THR A 320 -35.49 2.53 15.07
C THR A 320 -34.89 1.87 16.32
N GLY A 321 -35.66 1.09 17.08
CA GLY A 321 -35.16 0.33 18.22
C GLY A 321 -34.41 -0.95 17.85
N ALA A 322 -34.34 -1.31 16.56
CA ALA A 322 -33.54 -2.43 16.07
C ALA A 322 -32.04 -2.06 15.91
N VAL A 323 -31.67 -0.80 16.13
CA VAL A 323 -30.28 -0.33 16.19
C VAL A 323 -29.95 0.03 17.63
N ARG A 324 -29.07 -0.74 18.27
CA ARG A 324 -28.60 -0.50 19.64
C ARG A 324 -27.37 0.41 19.61
N HIS A 325 -27.52 1.61 20.18
CA HIS A 325 -26.41 2.55 20.41
C HIS A 325 -25.65 2.16 21.69
N VAL A 326 -24.50 1.51 21.55
CA VAL A 326 -23.67 1.05 22.66
C VAL A 326 -22.53 2.02 22.87
N ASN A 327 -22.56 2.76 23.98
CA ASN A 327 -21.40 3.53 24.44
C ASN A 327 -20.62 2.67 25.43
N GLN A 328 -19.39 2.33 25.09
CA GLN A 328 -18.59 1.42 25.90
C GLN A 328 -17.19 1.97 26.19
N LEU A 329 -16.78 1.77 27.44
CA LEU A 329 -15.41 1.96 27.88
C LEU A 329 -14.78 0.58 28.08
N ILE A 330 -13.87 0.21 27.18
CA ILE A 330 -13.20 -1.08 27.21
C ILE A 330 -11.83 -0.88 27.88
N PRO A 331 -11.62 -1.40 29.11
CA PRO A 331 -10.28 -1.44 29.67
C PRO A 331 -9.43 -2.44 28.90
N ALA A 332 -8.19 -2.08 28.58
CA ALA A 332 -7.26 -3.00 27.96
C ALA A 332 -5.82 -2.70 28.36
N THR A 333 -4.95 -3.69 28.21
CA THR A 333 -3.50 -3.52 28.40
C THR A 333 -2.80 -3.64 27.05
N VAL A 334 -1.91 -2.69 26.78
CA VAL A 334 -1.03 -2.75 25.61
C VAL A 334 -0.02 -3.86 25.80
N THR A 335 -0.03 -4.86 24.92
CA THR A 335 0.89 -6.00 24.97
C THR A 335 1.94 -5.99 23.86
N GLY A 336 1.71 -5.24 22.78
CA GLY A 336 2.71 -5.08 21.73
C GLY A 336 2.53 -3.83 20.87
N VAL A 337 3.62 -3.45 20.21
CA VAL A 337 3.65 -2.33 19.27
C VAL A 337 3.94 -2.86 17.87
N VAL A 338 3.00 -2.66 16.94
CA VAL A 338 3.11 -3.11 15.55
C VAL A 338 3.92 -2.10 14.74
N ASN A 339 4.94 -2.60 14.05
CA ASN A 339 5.77 -1.82 13.13
C ASN A 339 6.03 -2.64 11.85
N SER A 340 5.02 -2.69 10.98
CA SER A 340 5.05 -3.44 9.72
C SER A 340 5.55 -2.55 8.55
N PRO A 341 5.89 -3.15 7.40
CA PRO A 341 6.19 -2.42 6.18
C PRO A 341 5.02 -1.60 5.63
N ASN A 342 3.78 -1.88 6.06
CA ASN A 342 2.59 -1.14 5.66
C ASN A 342 2.29 -0.01 6.68
N PRO A 343 2.43 1.27 6.28
CA PRO A 343 2.24 2.41 7.18
C PRO A 343 0.86 2.46 7.85
N LYS A 344 -0.18 1.88 7.25
CA LYS A 344 -1.52 1.85 7.85
C LYS A 344 -1.52 1.10 9.18
N ASN A 345 -0.81 -0.03 9.26
CA ASN A 345 -0.76 -0.80 10.50
C ASN A 345 0.01 -0.06 11.60
N ASN A 346 0.94 0.84 11.20
CA ASN A 346 1.79 1.60 12.12
C ASN A 346 1.13 2.90 12.59
N ALA A 347 0.05 3.33 11.93
CA ALA A 347 -0.66 4.57 12.22
C ALA A 347 -1.57 4.43 13.45
N ASN A 348 -2.86 4.70 13.29
CA ASN A 348 -3.86 4.69 14.36
C ASN A 348 -4.65 3.39 14.47
N THR A 349 -4.11 2.29 13.93
CA THR A 349 -4.75 0.98 14.02
C THR A 349 -4.45 0.32 15.36
N VAL A 350 -5.47 -0.26 15.98
CA VAL A 350 -5.41 -1.03 17.22
C VAL A 350 -6.00 -2.42 16.96
N TYR A 351 -5.24 -3.46 17.22
CA TYR A 351 -5.67 -4.85 17.11
C TYR A 351 -6.05 -5.38 18.47
N MET A 352 -7.19 -6.03 18.55
CA MET A 352 -7.65 -6.67 19.78
C MET A 352 -8.29 -8.04 19.48
N PRO A 353 -8.22 -9.00 20.42
CA PRO A 353 -8.84 -10.29 20.24
C PRO A 353 -10.35 -10.15 20.01
N LEU A 354 -10.85 -10.74 18.93
CA LEU A 354 -12.26 -10.69 18.57
C LEU A 354 -13.13 -11.33 19.66
N ASP A 355 -12.69 -12.43 20.25
CA ASP A 355 -13.39 -13.11 21.35
C ASP A 355 -13.57 -12.23 22.59
N ALA A 356 -12.59 -11.39 22.94
CA ALA A 356 -12.71 -10.40 24.02
C ALA A 356 -13.79 -9.32 23.72
N LEU A 357 -14.04 -9.04 22.43
CA LEU A 357 -15.14 -8.17 22.00
C LEU A 357 -16.50 -8.86 21.98
N GLN A 358 -16.53 -10.18 21.74
CA GLN A 358 -17.76 -10.96 21.68
C GLN A 358 -18.36 -11.20 23.08
N ASP A 359 -17.55 -11.17 24.14
CA ASP A 359 -17.99 -11.40 25.53
C ASP A 359 -18.94 -10.30 26.05
N SER A 360 -19.71 -10.66 27.08
CA SER A 360 -20.57 -9.83 27.92
C SER A 360 -19.91 -8.56 28.47
N ALA A 361 -18.62 -8.62 28.78
CA ALA A 361 -17.82 -7.48 29.24
C ALA A 361 -17.23 -6.64 28.09
N GLY A 362 -17.26 -7.18 26.85
CA GLY A 362 -16.95 -6.50 25.60
C GLY A 362 -18.21 -5.95 24.93
N LEU A 363 -18.23 -5.91 23.60
CA LEU A 363 -19.28 -5.26 22.81
C LEU A 363 -20.56 -6.10 22.65
N GLN A 364 -20.53 -7.38 23.07
CA GLN A 364 -21.64 -8.33 22.92
C GLN A 364 -22.16 -8.41 21.47
N LEU A 365 -21.25 -8.69 20.53
CA LEU A 365 -21.58 -8.67 19.10
C LEU A 365 -22.39 -9.91 18.66
N GLY A 366 -22.61 -10.90 19.54
CA GLY A 366 -23.46 -12.06 19.24
C GLY A 366 -22.93 -12.95 18.10
N GLY A 367 -21.61 -12.99 17.91
CA GLY A 367 -20.95 -13.68 16.79
C GLY A 367 -20.89 -12.86 15.50
N ALA A 368 -21.41 -11.63 15.49
CA ALA A 368 -21.38 -10.78 14.31
C ALA A 368 -19.97 -10.27 13.99
N VAL A 369 -19.67 -10.21 12.70
CA VAL A 369 -18.41 -9.75 12.10
C VAL A 369 -18.72 -8.74 11.01
N THR A 370 -17.81 -7.79 10.76
CA THR A 370 -17.97 -6.82 9.66
C THR A 370 -17.46 -7.38 8.34
N GLU A 371 -16.39 -8.18 8.40
CA GLU A 371 -15.77 -8.77 7.21
C GLU A 371 -15.11 -10.11 7.54
N LEU A 372 -15.05 -10.98 6.54
CA LEU A 372 -14.27 -12.22 6.55
C LEU A 372 -13.20 -12.11 5.46
N ILE A 373 -11.93 -12.01 5.87
CA ILE A 373 -10.80 -11.90 4.93
C ILE A 373 -10.37 -13.29 4.45
N ILE A 374 -9.90 -13.38 3.20
CA ILE A 374 -9.60 -14.65 2.53
C ILE A 374 -8.25 -14.60 1.82
N ARG A 375 -7.50 -15.69 1.91
CA ARG A 375 -6.28 -15.96 1.14
C ARG A 375 -6.14 -17.46 0.92
N ARG A 376 -5.48 -17.89 -0.15
CA ARG A 376 -5.08 -19.30 -0.26
C ARG A 376 -4.08 -19.71 0.81
N ASN A 377 -4.18 -20.95 1.26
CA ASN A 377 -3.29 -21.52 2.28
C ASN A 377 -1.82 -21.70 1.80
N ASP A 378 -1.61 -21.79 0.49
CA ASP A 378 -0.29 -21.88 -0.15
C ASP A 378 0.21 -20.54 -0.70
N ALA A 379 -0.49 -19.45 -0.38
CA ALA A 379 -0.14 -18.13 -0.89
C ALA A 379 1.23 -17.66 -0.36
N ASN A 380 2.03 -17.12 -1.27
CA ASN A 380 3.29 -16.47 -0.97
C ASN A 380 3.12 -14.94 -1.03
N ASP A 381 3.77 -14.24 -0.09
CA ASP A 381 3.78 -12.78 0.01
C ASP A 381 4.51 -12.12 -1.18
N ALA A 382 5.37 -12.87 -1.87
CA ALA A 382 6.07 -12.41 -3.07
C ALA A 382 5.18 -12.37 -4.34
N SER A 383 3.97 -12.95 -4.29
CA SER A 383 3.04 -13.03 -5.42
C SER A 383 1.72 -12.35 -5.12
N LEU A 384 1.24 -11.57 -6.08
CA LEU A 384 -0.12 -11.04 -6.04
C LEU A 384 -1.14 -12.19 -6.16
N PRO A 385 -2.38 -11.98 -5.67
CA PRO A 385 -3.43 -12.98 -5.79
C PRO A 385 -3.64 -13.46 -7.23
N GLY A 386 -3.71 -14.77 -7.41
CA GLY A 386 -3.90 -15.41 -8.70
C GLY A 386 -5.37 -15.50 -9.14
N GLU A 387 -5.62 -16.14 -10.28
CA GLU A 387 -6.98 -16.36 -10.82
C GLU A 387 -7.88 -17.15 -9.85
N PHE A 388 -7.30 -18.11 -9.12
CA PHE A 388 -8.02 -18.89 -8.10
C PHE A 388 -8.40 -18.07 -6.87
N GLU A 389 -7.84 -16.88 -6.66
CA GLU A 389 -8.20 -15.98 -5.56
C GLU A 389 -9.08 -14.83 -6.05
N SER A 390 -9.58 -14.90 -7.28
CA SER A 390 -10.54 -13.94 -7.80
C SER A 390 -11.87 -14.03 -7.05
N PRO A 391 -12.62 -12.93 -6.93
CA PRO A 391 -13.97 -12.95 -6.35
C PRO A 391 -14.89 -13.97 -7.03
N GLU A 392 -14.74 -14.17 -8.34
CA GLU A 392 -15.50 -15.15 -9.11
C GLU A 392 -15.15 -16.58 -8.71
N ALA A 393 -13.86 -16.91 -8.56
CA ALA A 393 -13.42 -18.23 -8.12
C ALA A 393 -13.86 -18.55 -6.68
N ILE A 394 -13.87 -17.55 -5.80
CA ILE A 394 -14.35 -17.72 -4.43
C ILE A 394 -15.88 -17.91 -4.42
N ARG A 395 -16.63 -17.20 -5.26
CA ARG A 395 -18.08 -17.41 -5.40
C ARG A 395 -18.41 -18.81 -5.89
N SER A 396 -17.67 -19.33 -6.87
CA SER A 396 -17.92 -20.69 -7.39
C SER A 396 -17.71 -21.78 -6.33
N VAL A 397 -16.80 -21.57 -5.37
CA VAL A 397 -16.64 -22.49 -4.22
C VAL A 397 -17.94 -22.63 -3.43
N PHE A 398 -18.65 -21.52 -3.19
CA PHE A 398 -19.93 -21.57 -2.47
C PHE A 398 -21.06 -22.17 -3.30
N GLU A 399 -21.09 -21.91 -4.61
CA GLU A 399 -22.07 -22.48 -5.55
C GLU A 399 -21.96 -24.02 -5.66
N GLU A 400 -20.76 -24.56 -5.55
CA GLU A 400 -20.50 -26.01 -5.56
C GLU A 400 -20.71 -26.68 -4.19
N SER A 401 -20.79 -25.89 -3.10
CA SER A 401 -20.90 -26.39 -1.75
C SER A 401 -22.36 -26.57 -1.29
N SER A 402 -22.55 -27.27 -0.17
CA SER A 402 -23.87 -27.39 0.48
C SER A 402 -24.30 -26.13 1.26
N VAL A 403 -23.44 -25.12 1.38
CA VAL A 403 -23.70 -23.88 2.12
C VAL A 403 -23.61 -22.70 1.15
N PRO A 404 -24.73 -22.28 0.53
CA PRO A 404 -24.70 -21.17 -0.40
C PRO A 404 -24.35 -19.87 0.33
N LEU A 405 -23.68 -18.96 -0.40
CA LEU A 405 -23.45 -17.60 0.10
C LEU A 405 -24.81 -16.87 0.19
N PRO A 406 -25.17 -16.30 1.35
CA PRO A 406 -26.36 -15.46 1.48
C PRO A 406 -26.44 -14.33 0.44
N ASP A 407 -27.65 -13.98 -0.01
CA ASP A 407 -27.90 -13.02 -1.09
C ASP A 407 -27.40 -11.59 -0.78
N ASP A 408 -27.31 -11.23 0.50
CA ASP A 408 -26.84 -9.94 0.99
C ASP A 408 -25.31 -9.86 1.10
N LEU A 409 -24.63 -11.01 1.15
CA LEU A 409 -23.18 -11.10 1.22
C LEU A 409 -22.55 -11.07 -0.17
N VAL A 410 -21.46 -10.31 -0.26
CA VAL A 410 -20.70 -10.14 -1.49
C VAL A 410 -19.23 -10.43 -1.27
N VAL A 411 -18.65 -11.17 -2.21
CA VAL A 411 -17.20 -11.31 -2.34
C VAL A 411 -16.66 -10.11 -3.11
N LYS A 412 -15.70 -9.39 -2.54
CA LYS A 412 -14.98 -8.27 -3.15
C LYS A 412 -13.48 -8.54 -3.14
N GLY A 413 -12.82 -8.22 -4.25
CA GLY A 413 -11.37 -8.40 -4.37
C GLY A 413 -10.63 -7.26 -3.69
N TRP A 414 -9.34 -7.47 -3.37
CA TRP A 414 -8.50 -6.40 -2.84
C TRP A 414 -8.48 -5.15 -3.74
N GLN A 415 -8.58 -5.34 -5.07
CA GLN A 415 -8.60 -4.25 -6.05
C GLN A 415 -9.79 -3.29 -5.85
N ASP A 416 -10.92 -3.79 -5.36
CA ASP A 416 -12.12 -2.99 -5.11
C ASP A 416 -11.93 -2.01 -3.94
N TYR A 417 -11.07 -2.35 -2.98
CA TYR A 417 -10.74 -1.51 -1.82
C TYR A 417 -9.69 -0.45 -2.14
N VAL A 418 -8.84 -0.72 -3.11
CA VAL A 418 -7.78 0.21 -3.52
C VAL A 418 -8.04 0.81 -4.89
N LYS A 419 -9.30 0.85 -5.33
CA LYS A 419 -9.69 1.41 -6.62
C LYS A 419 -9.23 2.86 -6.82
N ASP A 420 -9.30 3.68 -5.77
CA ASP A 420 -8.81 5.06 -5.81
C ASP A 420 -7.29 5.11 -5.94
N TYR A 421 -6.57 4.20 -5.27
CA TYR A 421 -5.12 4.04 -5.46
C TYR A 421 -4.78 3.48 -6.85
N LEU A 422 -5.54 2.52 -7.39
CA LEU A 422 -5.33 1.94 -8.73
C LEU A 422 -5.62 2.96 -9.84
N SER A 423 -6.60 3.84 -9.63
CA SER A 423 -6.90 4.94 -10.56
C SER A 423 -5.90 6.10 -10.42
N ALA A 424 -5.41 6.39 -9.21
CA ALA A 424 -4.32 7.34 -8.99
C ALA A 424 -2.99 6.83 -9.57
N SER A 425 -2.62 5.58 -9.36
CA SER A 425 -1.43 4.96 -9.97
C SER A 425 -1.58 4.77 -11.48
N ALA A 426 -2.80 4.68 -12.01
CA ALA A 426 -3.00 4.83 -13.46
C ALA A 426 -2.61 6.23 -13.96
N SER A 427 -2.67 7.27 -13.12
CA SER A 427 -2.10 8.60 -13.43
C SER A 427 -0.58 8.61 -13.40
N ASP A 428 0.09 7.73 -12.64
CA ASP A 428 1.55 7.57 -12.72
C ASP A 428 2.00 7.04 -14.09
N ARG A 429 1.12 6.35 -14.82
CA ARG A 429 1.38 6.01 -16.23
C ARG A 429 1.46 7.25 -17.12
N ILE A 430 0.77 8.35 -16.77
CA ILE A 430 0.90 9.64 -17.45
C ILE A 430 2.27 10.25 -17.13
N SER A 431 2.71 10.22 -15.86
CA SER A 431 4.05 10.66 -15.46
C SER A 431 5.15 9.90 -16.22
N THR A 432 5.00 8.58 -16.33
CA THR A 432 5.92 7.71 -17.10
C THR A 432 5.97 8.12 -18.58
N ARG A 433 4.81 8.43 -19.21
CA ARG A 433 4.76 8.92 -20.60
C ARG A 433 5.43 10.28 -20.77
N VAL A 434 5.24 11.20 -19.82
CA VAL A 434 5.88 12.52 -19.84
C VAL A 434 7.40 12.38 -19.71
N MET A 435 7.88 11.48 -18.84
CA MET A 435 9.30 11.17 -18.70
C MET A 435 9.89 10.58 -20.00
N ILE A 436 9.21 9.61 -20.63
CA ILE A 436 9.63 9.06 -21.93
C ILE A 436 9.76 10.18 -22.96
N PHE A 437 8.79 11.09 -23.00
CA PHE A 437 8.82 12.23 -23.91
C PHE A 437 10.02 13.17 -23.64
N MET A 438 10.37 13.41 -22.37
CA MET A 438 11.55 14.18 -22.00
C MET A 438 12.88 13.49 -22.37
N LEU A 439 13.00 12.18 -22.11
CA LEU A 439 14.20 11.40 -22.49
C LEU A 439 14.37 11.32 -24.00
N PHE A 440 13.25 11.17 -24.71
CA PHE A 440 13.20 11.27 -26.15
C PHE A 440 13.68 12.65 -26.64
N LEU A 441 13.23 13.74 -26.02
CA LEU A 441 13.64 15.10 -26.39
C LEU A 441 15.14 15.34 -26.20
N LEU A 442 15.71 14.85 -25.09
CA LEU A 442 17.15 14.88 -24.83
C LEU A 442 17.95 14.12 -25.90
N SER A 443 17.49 12.91 -26.25
CA SER A 443 18.09 12.12 -27.32
C SER A 443 17.96 12.81 -28.68
N PHE A 444 16.79 13.38 -28.98
CA PHE A 444 16.54 14.11 -30.23
C PHE A 444 17.49 15.31 -30.39
N LEU A 445 17.67 16.12 -29.34
CA LEU A 445 18.58 17.27 -29.37
C LEU A 445 20.03 16.83 -29.58
N GLY A 446 20.47 15.77 -28.88
CA GLY A 446 21.82 15.22 -29.02
C GLY A 446 22.09 14.67 -30.43
N ILE A 447 21.17 13.87 -30.96
CA ILE A 447 21.27 13.28 -32.30
C ILE A 447 21.19 14.39 -33.35
N SER A 448 20.23 15.30 -33.24
CA SER A 448 20.03 16.38 -34.23
C SER A 448 21.23 17.30 -34.33
N ASN A 449 21.79 17.73 -33.19
CA ASN A 449 22.95 18.62 -33.17
C ASN A 449 24.17 17.95 -33.81
N THR A 450 24.40 16.68 -33.48
CA THR A 450 25.53 15.92 -34.02
C THR A 450 25.35 15.61 -35.51
N MET A 451 24.12 15.28 -35.92
CA MET A 451 23.80 14.96 -37.30
C MET A 451 23.88 16.19 -38.21
N LEU A 452 23.38 17.33 -37.75
CA LEU A 452 23.50 18.59 -38.49
C LEU A 452 24.97 18.93 -38.72
N MET A 453 25.81 18.83 -37.69
CA MET A 453 27.24 19.05 -37.83
C MET A 453 27.92 18.03 -38.77
N ALA A 454 27.60 16.74 -38.64
CA ALA A 454 28.16 15.69 -39.50
C ALA A 454 27.82 15.90 -40.98
N ILE A 455 26.64 16.47 -41.25
CA ILE A 455 26.19 16.78 -42.60
C ILE A 455 26.82 18.07 -43.13
N LEU A 456 26.92 19.12 -42.30
CA LEU A 456 27.54 20.39 -42.69
C LEU A 456 29.01 20.22 -43.08
N GLU A 457 29.75 19.39 -42.34
CA GLU A 457 31.14 19.05 -42.65
C GLU A 457 31.30 18.20 -43.94
N ARG A 458 30.22 17.59 -44.42
CA ARG A 458 30.21 16.69 -45.60
C ARG A 458 29.36 17.21 -46.75
N THR A 459 29.03 18.50 -46.76
CA THR A 459 28.26 19.16 -47.82
C THR A 459 28.83 18.90 -49.22
N LYS A 460 30.16 18.95 -49.37
CA LYS A 460 30.85 18.64 -50.63
C LYS A 460 30.69 17.17 -51.07
N GLU A 461 30.79 16.22 -50.14
CA GLU A 461 30.59 14.79 -50.43
C GLU A 461 29.15 14.49 -50.87
N ILE A 462 28.18 15.12 -50.21
CA ILE A 462 26.75 15.01 -50.57
C ILE A 462 26.49 15.60 -51.96
N GLY A 463 27.09 16.75 -52.27
CA GLY A 463 27.03 17.37 -53.60
C GLY A 463 27.58 16.46 -54.70
N MET A 464 28.71 15.79 -54.44
CA MET A 464 29.29 14.80 -55.36
C MET A 464 28.39 13.58 -55.57
N LEU A 465 27.84 13.01 -54.49
CA LEU A 465 26.93 11.86 -54.58
C LEU A 465 25.67 12.19 -55.39
N ARG A 466 25.09 13.38 -55.20
CA ARG A 466 23.93 13.86 -55.99
C ARG A 466 24.30 14.09 -57.45
N ALA A 467 25.49 14.62 -57.74
CA ALA A 467 25.99 14.80 -59.10
C ALA A 467 26.25 13.47 -59.82
N LEU A 468 26.62 12.42 -59.09
CA LEU A 468 26.76 11.04 -59.59
C LEU A 468 25.42 10.30 -59.78
N GLY A 469 24.29 10.97 -59.52
CA GLY A 469 22.94 10.44 -59.77
C GLY A 469 22.22 9.88 -58.55
N MET A 470 22.74 10.06 -57.34
CA MET A 470 22.05 9.66 -56.10
C MET A 470 20.87 10.59 -55.81
N THR A 471 19.69 10.02 -55.60
CA THR A 471 18.48 10.78 -55.25
C THR A 471 18.50 11.28 -53.81
N ASP A 472 17.81 12.39 -53.53
CA ASP A 472 17.71 12.95 -52.17
C ASP A 472 17.15 11.95 -51.16
N SER A 473 16.22 11.07 -51.57
CA SER A 473 15.68 9.99 -50.74
C SER A 473 16.73 8.93 -50.40
N GLN A 474 17.62 8.59 -51.33
CA GLN A 474 18.73 7.67 -51.06
C GLN A 474 19.74 8.28 -50.08
N VAL A 475 20.05 9.57 -50.22
CA VAL A 475 20.95 10.27 -49.28
C VAL A 475 20.32 10.32 -47.89
N LEU A 476 19.03 10.66 -47.80
CA LEU A 476 18.28 10.66 -46.54
C LEU A 476 18.28 9.28 -45.87
N PHE A 477 18.11 8.21 -46.65
CA PHE A 477 18.11 6.84 -46.15
C PHE A 477 19.48 6.41 -45.58
N VAL A 478 20.60 6.80 -46.21
CA VAL A 478 21.94 6.53 -45.67
C VAL A 478 22.12 7.17 -44.30
N TYR A 479 21.71 8.43 -44.15
CA TYR A 479 21.82 9.16 -42.91
C TYR A 479 20.86 8.66 -41.82
N ALA A 480 19.64 8.28 -42.19
CA ALA A 480 18.71 7.62 -41.28
C ALA A 480 19.29 6.27 -40.80
N LEU A 481 19.87 5.47 -41.70
CA LEU A 481 20.54 4.21 -41.32
C LEU A 481 21.75 4.44 -40.43
N GLU A 482 22.56 5.47 -40.70
CA GLU A 482 23.71 5.82 -39.85
C GLU A 482 23.25 6.12 -38.42
N ALA A 483 22.21 6.95 -38.26
CA ALA A 483 21.64 7.25 -36.97
C ALA A 483 20.94 6.04 -36.32
N SER A 484 20.30 5.15 -37.09
CA SER A 484 19.78 3.89 -36.57
C SER A 484 20.88 2.99 -36.02
N PHE A 485 22.04 2.89 -36.69
CA PHE A 485 23.18 2.14 -36.14
C PHE A 485 23.71 2.75 -34.84
N ILE A 486 23.77 4.08 -34.74
CA ILE A 486 24.11 4.78 -33.49
C ILE A 486 23.08 4.42 -32.41
N GLY A 487 21.79 4.49 -32.74
CA GLY A 487 20.69 4.13 -31.85
C GLY A 487 20.73 2.68 -31.39
N MET A 488 21.14 1.76 -32.26
CA MET A 488 21.29 0.34 -31.96
C MET A 488 22.46 0.09 -30.99
N ILE A 489 23.62 0.70 -31.23
CA ILE A 489 24.79 0.56 -30.34
C ILE A 489 24.51 1.23 -29.00
N GLY A 490 24.02 2.48 -29.00
CA GLY A 490 23.65 3.21 -27.80
C GLY A 490 22.55 2.51 -27.02
N GLY A 491 21.52 2.00 -27.71
CA GLY A 491 20.43 1.22 -27.13
C GLY A 491 20.93 -0.07 -26.49
N PHE A 492 21.82 -0.82 -27.16
CA PHE A 492 22.41 -2.03 -26.60
C PHE A 492 23.20 -1.73 -25.32
N VAL A 493 24.10 -0.74 -25.37
CA VAL A 493 24.90 -0.32 -24.21
C VAL A 493 24.00 0.17 -23.08
N GLY A 494 22.98 0.97 -23.41
CA GLY A 494 22.03 1.50 -22.45
C GLY A 494 21.18 0.42 -21.79
N VAL A 495 20.75 -0.61 -22.53
CA VAL A 495 20.05 -1.77 -21.98
C VAL A 495 20.95 -2.54 -21.01
N VAL A 496 22.20 -2.82 -21.41
CA VAL A 496 23.16 -3.52 -20.56
C VAL A 496 23.40 -2.75 -19.27
N LEU A 497 23.68 -1.45 -19.35
CA LEU A 497 23.90 -0.59 -18.18
C LEU A 497 22.64 -0.45 -17.32
N GLY A 498 21.47 -0.28 -17.95
CA GLY A 498 20.19 -0.21 -17.25
C GLY A 498 19.91 -1.47 -16.44
N CYS A 499 20.09 -2.65 -17.05
CA CYS A 499 19.96 -3.93 -16.36
C CYS A 499 21.00 -4.08 -15.24
N LEU A 500 22.26 -3.68 -15.45
CA LEU A 500 23.30 -3.76 -14.42
C LEU A 500 23.00 -2.90 -13.19
N ILE A 501 22.48 -1.68 -13.40
CA ILE A 501 22.02 -0.80 -12.31
C ILE A 501 20.76 -1.37 -11.64
N ASN A 502 19.88 -2.02 -12.41
CA ASN A 502 18.64 -2.58 -11.88
C ASN A 502 18.86 -3.79 -10.96
N ILE A 503 19.90 -4.61 -11.22
CA ILE A 503 20.18 -5.82 -10.41
C ILE A 503 20.22 -5.54 -8.89
N PRO A 504 21.06 -4.64 -8.36
CA PRO A 504 21.09 -4.36 -6.92
C PRO A 504 19.77 -3.75 -6.41
N MET A 505 19.03 -3.02 -7.25
CA MET A 505 17.73 -2.45 -6.87
C MET A 505 16.64 -3.51 -6.70
N VAL A 506 16.71 -4.59 -7.49
CA VAL A 506 15.77 -5.72 -7.39
C VAL A 506 16.12 -6.61 -6.20
N THR A 507 17.41 -6.81 -5.92
CA THR A 507 17.86 -7.74 -4.86
C THR A 507 17.92 -7.11 -3.47
N ILE A 508 18.46 -5.90 -3.36
CA ILE A 508 18.68 -5.20 -2.09
C ILE A 508 17.56 -4.20 -1.80
N GLY A 509 16.91 -3.63 -2.83
CA GLY A 509 15.93 -2.55 -2.64
C GLY A 509 16.54 -1.26 -2.08
N ILE A 510 15.70 -0.24 -1.88
CA ILE A 510 16.05 0.97 -1.15
C ILE A 510 15.10 1.11 0.03
N ASP A 511 15.67 1.35 1.21
CA ASP A 511 14.93 1.70 2.42
C ASP A 511 14.68 3.22 2.45
N TYR A 512 13.40 3.58 2.39
CA TYR A 512 12.84 4.92 2.47
C TYR A 512 12.25 5.23 3.86
N SER A 513 12.41 4.37 4.86
CA SER A 513 11.90 4.59 6.23
C SER A 513 12.23 6.00 6.75
N ALA A 514 13.49 6.44 6.63
CA ALA A 514 13.92 7.76 7.07
C ALA A 514 13.33 8.94 6.26
N MET A 515 12.98 8.72 5.00
CA MET A 515 12.36 9.76 4.15
C MET A 515 10.85 9.83 4.37
N THR A 516 10.20 8.68 4.57
CA THR A 516 8.77 8.59 4.89
C THR A 516 8.48 9.17 6.27
N GLU A 517 9.34 8.97 7.27
CA GLU A 517 9.23 9.63 8.58
C GLU A 517 9.33 11.17 8.50
N ALA A 518 10.08 11.70 7.52
CA ALA A 518 10.20 13.14 7.31
C ALA A 518 9.02 13.75 6.51
N LEU A 519 8.29 12.95 5.73
CA LEU A 519 7.18 13.36 4.87
C LEU A 519 5.79 12.98 5.43
N SER A 520 5.72 12.09 6.42
CA SER A 520 4.50 11.53 7.01
C SER A 520 3.59 12.54 7.71
N GLY A 521 4.03 13.79 7.87
CA GLY A 521 3.23 14.86 8.46
C GLY A 521 2.18 15.48 7.53
N ASP A 522 2.29 15.36 6.20
CA ASP A 522 1.52 16.24 5.28
C ASP A 522 0.97 15.55 4.02
N ILE A 523 1.40 14.32 3.71
CA ILE A 523 1.01 13.66 2.45
C ILE A 523 0.30 12.35 2.79
N GLY A 524 -1.03 12.33 2.68
CA GLY A 524 -1.90 11.18 2.99
C GLY A 524 -1.71 9.93 2.11
N TYR A 525 -0.55 9.75 1.49
CA TYR A 525 -0.20 8.57 0.71
C TYR A 525 0.47 7.50 1.58
N ARG A 526 -0.03 6.27 1.46
CA ARG A 526 0.50 5.08 2.11
C ARG A 526 1.73 4.58 1.35
N VAL A 527 2.89 5.13 1.64
CA VAL A 527 4.14 4.76 0.96
C VAL A 527 4.89 3.75 1.82
N ALA A 528 5.04 2.52 1.33
CA ALA A 528 5.83 1.49 2.00
C ALA A 528 7.28 1.95 2.21
N ALA A 529 7.88 1.56 3.33
CA ALA A 529 9.25 1.96 3.66
C ALA A 529 10.30 1.29 2.77
N PHE A 530 9.99 0.17 2.11
CA PHE A 530 10.94 -0.58 1.31
C PHE A 530 10.45 -0.74 -0.13
N PHE A 531 11.25 -0.31 -1.10
CA PHE A 531 10.92 -0.50 -2.51
C PHE A 531 12.01 -1.28 -3.23
N ARG A 532 11.57 -2.34 -3.90
CA ARG A 532 12.38 -3.09 -4.85
C ARG A 532 11.97 -2.70 -6.25
N SER A 533 12.94 -2.65 -7.15
CA SER A 533 12.66 -2.51 -8.57
C SER A 533 12.11 -3.82 -9.14
N ALA A 534 11.47 -3.77 -10.31
CA ALA A 534 10.96 -4.92 -11.03
C ALA A 534 11.58 -5.08 -12.42
N TRP A 535 11.45 -6.29 -12.98
CA TRP A 535 11.86 -6.60 -14.34
C TRP A 535 10.69 -6.46 -15.31
N ASN A 536 10.78 -5.49 -16.22
CA ASN A 536 9.82 -5.31 -17.31
C ASN A 536 10.43 -5.74 -18.64
N VAL A 537 10.52 -7.05 -18.86
CA VAL A 537 11.18 -7.62 -20.06
C VAL A 537 10.58 -7.08 -21.37
N PRO A 538 9.23 -6.96 -21.53
CA PRO A 538 8.65 -6.36 -22.73
C PRO A 538 9.11 -4.93 -22.98
N VAL A 539 9.18 -4.09 -21.94
CA VAL A 539 9.65 -2.70 -22.07
C VAL A 539 11.14 -2.65 -22.36
N ILE A 540 11.97 -3.49 -21.75
CA ILE A 540 13.41 -3.53 -22.04
C ILE A 540 13.66 -3.84 -23.52
N ILE A 541 13.02 -4.90 -24.04
CA ILE A 541 13.12 -5.27 -25.46
C ILE A 541 12.53 -4.17 -26.35
N GLY A 542 11.35 -3.66 -26.00
CA GLY A 542 10.70 -2.58 -26.73
C GLY A 542 11.56 -1.31 -26.81
N THR A 543 12.26 -0.96 -25.74
CA THR A 543 13.15 0.21 -25.65
C THR A 543 14.34 0.07 -26.60
N PHE A 544 14.94 -1.11 -26.68
CA PHE A 544 16.05 -1.37 -27.59
C PHE A 544 15.66 -1.09 -29.05
N PHE A 545 14.53 -1.64 -29.48
CA PHE A 545 14.02 -1.42 -30.83
C PHE A 545 13.56 0.03 -31.04
N ALA A 546 12.90 0.62 -30.03
CA ALA A 546 12.47 2.01 -30.06
C ALA A 546 13.66 2.97 -30.22
N ALA A 547 14.75 2.78 -29.46
CA ALA A 547 15.96 3.61 -29.56
C ALA A 547 16.57 3.55 -30.97
N THR A 548 16.60 2.37 -31.59
CA THR A 548 17.10 2.15 -32.95
C THR A 548 16.22 2.87 -34.00
N LEU A 549 14.90 2.71 -33.89
CA LEU A 549 13.95 3.30 -34.83
C LEU A 549 13.88 4.82 -34.67
N VAL A 550 13.72 5.30 -33.44
CA VAL A 550 13.65 6.72 -33.10
C VAL A 550 14.90 7.45 -33.58
N SER A 551 16.10 6.90 -33.33
CA SER A 551 17.33 7.56 -33.75
C SER A 551 17.39 7.78 -35.27
N GLY A 552 16.96 6.79 -36.06
CA GLY A 552 16.86 6.91 -37.51
C GLY A 552 15.85 7.96 -37.96
N VAL A 553 14.66 7.97 -37.35
CA VAL A 553 13.61 8.96 -37.64
C VAL A 553 14.05 10.37 -37.26
N MET A 554 14.73 10.53 -36.11
CA MET A 554 15.19 11.83 -35.63
C MET A 554 16.23 12.46 -36.55
N ALA A 555 17.07 11.66 -37.20
CA ALA A 555 18.06 12.14 -38.17
C ALA A 555 17.45 12.64 -39.49
N VAL A 556 16.20 12.27 -39.81
CA VAL A 556 15.54 12.66 -41.07
C VAL A 556 15.34 14.17 -41.16
N LEU A 557 14.93 14.83 -40.07
CA LEU A 557 14.62 16.26 -40.07
C LEU A 557 15.86 17.14 -40.33
N PRO A 558 16.98 17.00 -39.62
CA PRO A 558 18.20 17.75 -39.92
C PRO A 558 18.77 17.38 -41.30
N ALA A 559 18.71 16.11 -41.71
CA ALA A 559 19.19 15.69 -43.03
C ALA A 559 18.37 16.30 -44.18
N ARG A 560 17.05 16.36 -44.04
CA ARG A 560 16.17 17.06 -45.01
C ARG A 560 16.48 18.55 -45.08
N ARG A 561 16.76 19.20 -43.94
CA ARG A 561 17.13 20.63 -43.93
C ARG A 561 18.41 20.87 -44.72
N ALA A 562 19.41 20.01 -44.56
CA ALA A 562 20.68 20.15 -45.27
C ALA A 562 20.57 19.85 -46.79
N LEU A 563 19.74 18.90 -47.19
CA LEU A 563 19.54 18.55 -48.61
C LEU A 563 18.88 19.66 -49.44
N ARG A 564 18.29 20.68 -48.80
CA ARG A 564 17.77 21.88 -49.47
C ARG A 564 18.87 22.77 -50.05
N MET A 565 20.14 22.55 -49.70
CA MET A 565 21.26 23.27 -50.31
C MET A 565 21.42 22.88 -51.79
N PRO A 566 21.49 23.86 -52.71
CA PRO A 566 21.75 23.61 -54.13
C PRO A 566 23.09 22.90 -54.36
N VAL A 567 23.13 21.94 -55.29
CA VAL A 567 24.36 21.18 -55.63
C VAL A 567 25.48 22.12 -56.11
N THR A 568 25.13 23.15 -56.87
CA THR A 568 26.07 24.17 -57.36
C THR A 568 26.73 24.96 -56.24
N GLU A 569 26.02 25.18 -55.13
CA GLU A 569 26.54 25.91 -53.96
C GLU A 569 27.42 25.00 -53.10
N SER A 570 27.06 23.72 -52.96
CA SER A 570 27.83 22.72 -52.21
C SER A 570 29.21 22.40 -52.82
N LEU A 571 29.40 22.66 -54.12
CA LEU A 571 30.66 22.44 -54.83
C LEU A 571 31.52 23.71 -54.94
N ARG A 572 31.00 24.87 -54.51
CA ARG A 572 31.63 26.21 -54.70
C ARG A 572 32.33 26.76 -53.46
N PHE A 573 32.20 26.09 -52.31
CA PHE A 573 32.92 26.45 -51.08
C PHE A 573 34.42 26.20 -51.26
N GLU A 574 35.17 27.29 -51.48
CA GLU A 574 36.59 27.47 -51.12
C GLU A 574 36.70 28.53 -50.03
#